data_AF-A0A4Q7PD95-F1
#
_entry.id   AF-A0A4Q7PD95-F1
#
_cell.length_a   1.000
_cell.length_b   1.000
_cell.length_c   1.000
_cell.angle_alpha   90.00
_cell.angle_beta   90.00
_cell.angle_gamma   90.00
#
_symmetry.space_group_name_H-M   'P 1'
#
loop_
_entity.id
_entity.type
_entity.pdbx_description
1 polymer ?
#
loop_
_entity_poly.entity_id
_entity_poly.type
_entity_poly.pdbx_seq_one_letter_code
_entity_poly.pdbx_strand_id
1 'polypeptide(L)'
;MKKAFIYFIFFLISFTSVSQTDPPKPDVIFTPYGSSPFWYGEQTSFSLGYKIDADNVNSPICSTRSASVTGNGGATATINPTLDDILVTWGNQKTESQGAKVKITFGSCNNSLFNRSFESQNSYHVMSIIGETPSQINNSSSLNVPICQTNPVSFSISPMAIPNGVGRAASGYEWTIPAGWKFADGTTSNGTGRLFTSANAHTQSFIPNCSSVSGSVTVRAWTNTEGRGTPHYSLPRAIVINRTPSLTITTPNEIKCGVPFLASVQDLPCAVANGYNWNLPSGWTMTGTGRTRTITPAGSTSQTLSVNISLSSGCVVTTSKSITPQNAGTILGPPNESVCSGGSTFSLIDAPTNSSISWTVTPSNRVVTSSGNGSSAFLQPSSNPGTATLRFTVSGACNYVVTKQIKVGPIQTEDIINPAFDSSAGGYPYVCPNGVYVTHISPYNPNYQYEVQVTNGYSTQYGSNPNSFVINIANYSPSQYVDAAVSVRVNNGCGWSQWKTTNLYSDPFSCPPGSGCNPENGDICLLLYPNPSSEEVSVSLLGVEEHEKKTGKSVNEGQVLLYDKNGNLRKVETISKKKTMYIQDLPAGIYILHYRNGNYITKTQLKIEK
;
A
#
# COMPACT_ATOMS: atom_id res chain seq x y z
N MET A 1 11.76 63.06 -84.21
CA MET A 1 10.95 64.10 -83.52
C MET A 1 10.68 63.63 -82.11
N LYS A 2 11.37 64.23 -81.12
CA LYS A 2 10.78 65.17 -80.14
C LYS A 2 9.66 64.55 -79.29
N LYS A 3 9.97 64.04 -78.09
CA LYS A 3 9.90 64.79 -76.82
C LYS A 3 10.31 63.88 -75.66
N ALA A 4 11.32 64.35 -74.92
CA ALA A 4 11.90 63.73 -73.75
C ALA A 4 10.89 63.69 -72.60
N PHE A 5 10.74 62.51 -71.99
CA PHE A 5 9.96 62.32 -70.77
C PHE A 5 10.92 62.43 -69.58
N ILE A 6 10.60 63.38 -68.71
CA ILE A 6 11.34 63.77 -67.51
C ILE A 6 11.24 62.65 -66.48
N TYR A 7 12.35 61.95 -66.21
CA TYR A 7 12.54 61.16 -64.99
C TYR A 7 13.42 61.99 -64.05
N PHE A 8 12.82 62.54 -63.01
CA PHE A 8 13.52 63.31 -61.99
C PHE A 8 14.28 62.35 -61.07
N ILE A 9 15.60 62.36 -61.21
CA ILE A 9 16.55 61.74 -60.27
C ILE A 9 16.60 62.65 -59.04
N PHE A 10 16.07 62.19 -57.90
CA PHE A 10 16.33 62.83 -56.61
C PHE A 10 17.53 62.14 -55.95
N PHE A 11 18.62 62.89 -55.83
CA PHE A 11 19.71 62.60 -54.90
C PHE A 11 19.16 62.68 -53.46
N LEU A 12 19.04 61.54 -52.78
CA LEU A 12 18.84 61.48 -51.33
C LEU A 12 20.17 61.81 -50.64
N ILE A 13 20.30 63.05 -50.18
CA ILE A 13 21.33 63.45 -49.21
C ILE A 13 20.80 63.07 -47.83
N SER A 14 21.36 62.01 -47.24
CA SER A 14 21.13 61.64 -45.85
C SER A 14 21.75 62.70 -44.94
N PHE A 15 20.94 63.58 -44.37
CA PHE A 15 21.35 64.38 -43.22
C PHE A 15 21.39 63.45 -42.00
N THR A 16 22.59 63.19 -41.47
CA THR A 16 22.76 62.71 -40.11
C THR A 16 22.23 63.78 -39.17
N SER A 17 21.09 63.52 -38.52
CA SER A 17 20.64 64.30 -37.38
C SER A 17 21.67 64.13 -36.27
N VAL A 18 22.49 65.16 -36.06
CA VAL A 18 23.26 65.32 -34.83
C VAL A 18 22.22 65.43 -33.71
N SER A 19 22.08 64.41 -32.87
CA SER A 19 21.33 64.55 -31.63
C SER A 19 22.05 65.61 -30.81
N GLN A 20 21.42 66.78 -30.66
CA GLN A 20 21.84 67.77 -29.70
C GLN A 20 21.77 67.08 -28.33
N THR A 21 22.92 66.68 -27.80
CA THR A 21 23.04 66.19 -26.43
C THR A 21 22.56 67.33 -25.55
N ASP A 22 21.45 67.11 -24.84
CA ASP A 22 21.01 67.99 -23.76
C ASP A 22 22.25 68.35 -22.90
N PRO A 23 22.43 69.62 -22.53
CA PRO A 23 23.51 70.01 -21.62
C PRO A 23 23.45 69.12 -20.37
N PRO A 24 24.60 68.66 -19.85
CA PRO A 24 24.64 67.78 -18.69
C PRO A 24 23.83 68.41 -17.56
N LYS A 25 22.79 67.70 -17.11
CA LYS A 25 21.95 68.16 -16.00
C LYS A 25 22.87 68.34 -14.78
N PRO A 26 22.76 69.45 -14.03
CA PRO A 26 23.60 69.68 -12.87
C PRO A 26 23.47 68.51 -11.88
N ASP A 27 24.62 68.04 -11.39
CA ASP A 27 24.70 66.93 -10.46
C ASP A 27 24.37 67.42 -9.04
N VAL A 28 23.21 67.02 -8.54
CA VAL A 28 22.86 67.23 -7.14
C VAL A 28 23.48 66.12 -6.33
N ILE A 29 24.53 66.46 -5.60
CA ILE A 29 25.29 65.52 -4.80
C ILE A 29 24.70 65.45 -3.39
N PHE A 30 24.20 64.28 -3.03
CA PHE A 30 23.87 63.94 -1.64
C PHE A 30 25.09 63.28 -0.99
N THR A 31 25.72 63.97 -0.03
CA THR A 31 26.81 63.42 0.79
C THR A 31 26.34 63.17 2.22
N PRO A 32 25.65 62.06 2.48
CA PRO A 32 25.25 61.68 3.82
C PRO A 32 26.49 61.52 4.73
N TYR A 33 26.53 62.25 5.85
CA TYR A 33 27.57 62.12 6.87
C TYR A 33 27.37 60.84 7.69
N GLY A 34 28.38 59.98 7.73
CA GLY A 34 28.39 58.74 8.51
C GLY A 34 29.29 57.67 7.88
N SER A 35 30.18 57.07 8.67
CA SER A 35 31.06 55.99 8.20
C SER A 35 30.40 54.63 8.40
N SER A 36 30.05 53.95 7.30
CA SER A 36 29.65 52.53 7.32
C SER A 36 30.82 51.64 7.77
N PRO A 37 30.57 50.46 8.36
CA PRO A 37 29.27 49.77 8.44
C PRO A 37 28.37 50.18 9.61
N PHE A 38 27.06 50.04 9.44
CA PHE A 38 26.02 50.25 10.47
C PHE A 38 25.47 48.93 11.02
N TRP A 39 24.88 48.93 12.20
CA TRP A 39 24.22 47.75 12.74
C TRP A 39 22.77 47.63 12.27
N TYR A 40 22.25 46.40 12.20
CA TYR A 40 20.81 46.18 12.08
C TYR A 40 20.04 46.92 13.20
N GLY A 41 18.94 47.58 12.82
CA GLY A 41 18.09 48.34 13.73
C GLY A 41 18.71 49.65 14.21
N GLU A 42 19.96 49.96 13.85
CA GLU A 42 20.58 51.23 14.18
C GLU A 42 19.86 52.38 13.48
N GLN A 43 19.65 53.46 14.23
CA GLN A 43 19.16 54.71 13.70
C GLN A 43 20.34 55.64 13.40
N THR A 44 20.44 56.08 12.15
CA THR A 44 21.48 57.02 11.69
C THR A 44 20.81 58.27 11.12
N SER A 45 21.22 59.44 11.60
CA SER A 45 20.79 60.72 11.01
C SER A 45 21.79 61.15 9.94
N PHE A 46 21.29 61.52 8.77
CA PHE A 46 22.06 62.02 7.65
C PHE A 46 21.65 63.43 7.32
N SER A 47 22.54 64.40 7.54
CA SER A 47 22.27 65.78 7.16
C SER A 47 22.25 65.98 5.65
N LEU A 48 21.24 66.70 5.18
CA LEU A 48 21.05 67.02 3.77
C LEU A 48 21.91 68.23 3.41
N GLY A 49 22.93 68.02 2.58
CA GLY A 49 23.65 69.08 1.88
C GLY A 49 23.25 69.10 0.41
N TYR A 50 23.04 70.28 -0.16
CA TYR A 50 22.66 70.46 -1.56
C TYR A 50 23.77 71.19 -2.31
N LYS A 51 24.21 70.61 -3.43
CA LYS A 51 25.15 71.25 -4.34
C LYS A 51 24.62 71.23 -5.77
N ILE A 52 24.92 72.27 -6.54
CA ILE A 52 24.73 72.33 -7.99
C ILE A 52 26.08 72.77 -8.55
N ASP A 53 26.69 71.97 -9.43
CA ASP A 53 27.95 72.30 -10.10
C ASP A 53 29.07 72.77 -9.15
N ALA A 54 29.25 72.03 -8.04
CA ALA A 54 30.18 72.25 -6.93
C ALA A 54 29.84 73.37 -5.93
N ASP A 55 28.88 74.25 -6.24
CA ASP A 55 28.45 75.31 -5.33
C ASP A 55 27.40 74.81 -4.33
N ASN A 56 27.56 75.21 -3.06
CA ASN A 56 26.53 74.96 -2.04
C ASN A 56 25.30 75.82 -2.35
N VAL A 57 24.13 75.19 -2.39
CA VAL A 57 22.85 75.88 -2.58
C VAL A 57 21.96 75.71 -1.36
N ASN A 58 21.10 76.69 -1.12
CA ASN A 58 20.10 76.61 -0.05
C ASN A 58 19.13 75.44 -0.30
N SER A 59 18.60 74.89 0.80
CA SER A 59 17.59 73.83 0.79
C SER A 59 16.40 74.21 -0.11
N PRO A 60 16.01 73.37 -1.08
CA PRO A 60 14.91 73.69 -1.99
C PRO A 60 13.57 73.62 -1.23
N ILE A 61 12.69 74.59 -1.49
CA ILE A 61 11.34 74.58 -0.92
C ILE A 61 10.49 73.68 -1.80
N CYS A 62 10.14 72.49 -1.30
CA CYS A 62 9.39 71.46 -2.02
C CYS A 62 8.16 71.07 -1.20
N SER A 63 6.97 71.01 -1.83
CA SER A 63 5.75 70.60 -1.15
C SER A 63 5.63 69.09 -0.96
N THR A 64 6.45 68.30 -1.67
CA THR A 64 6.54 66.84 -1.46
C THR A 64 7.98 66.41 -1.22
N ARG A 65 8.19 65.65 -0.15
CA ARG A 65 9.49 65.09 0.24
C ARG A 65 9.27 63.66 0.76
N SER A 66 10.04 62.69 0.27
CA SER A 66 10.04 61.32 0.81
C SER A 66 11.44 60.73 0.78
N ALA A 67 11.72 59.83 1.73
CA ALA A 67 12.97 59.11 1.80
C ALA A 67 12.72 57.60 1.82
N SER A 68 13.65 56.84 1.26
CA SER A 68 13.64 55.39 1.20
C SER A 68 15.07 54.85 1.24
N VAL A 69 15.22 53.55 1.52
CA VAL A 69 16.50 52.86 1.43
C VAL A 69 16.37 51.76 0.37
N THR A 70 17.33 51.69 -0.55
CA THR A 70 17.45 50.60 -1.53
C THR A 70 18.64 49.71 -1.14
N GLY A 71 18.59 48.42 -1.50
CA GLY A 71 19.67 47.46 -1.20
C GLY A 71 19.75 46.99 0.26
N ASN A 72 18.74 47.29 1.09
CA ASN A 72 18.60 46.78 2.47
C ASN A 72 17.11 46.67 2.83
N GLY A 73 16.50 45.52 2.55
CA GLY A 73 15.08 45.31 2.86
C GLY A 73 14.79 45.37 4.36
N GLY A 74 13.63 45.94 4.68
CA GLY A 74 13.20 46.22 6.05
C GLY A 74 13.76 47.53 6.61
N ALA A 75 14.66 48.23 5.91
CA ALA A 75 15.04 49.59 6.31
C ALA A 75 13.91 50.57 6.08
N THR A 76 13.82 51.55 6.98
CA THR A 76 12.91 52.68 6.86
C THR A 76 13.71 53.97 6.89
N ALA A 77 13.31 54.95 6.06
CA ALA A 77 13.87 56.28 6.10
C ALA A 77 12.75 57.30 6.34
N THR A 78 12.98 58.26 7.22
CA THR A 78 12.04 59.32 7.54
C THR A 78 12.78 60.65 7.50
N ILE A 79 12.17 61.65 6.86
CA ILE A 79 12.73 62.99 6.80
C ILE A 79 12.33 63.72 8.07
N ASN A 80 13.30 64.31 8.77
CA ASN A 80 13.02 65.23 9.85
C ASN A 80 12.79 66.64 9.27
N PRO A 81 11.54 67.15 9.26
CA PRO A 81 11.22 68.42 8.61
C PRO A 81 11.82 69.64 9.33
N THR A 82 12.28 69.48 10.56
CA THR A 82 12.81 70.59 11.39
C THR A 82 14.33 70.72 11.31
N LEU A 83 15.04 69.68 10.89
CA LEU A 83 16.51 69.62 10.93
C LEU A 83 17.15 69.40 9.55
N ASP A 84 16.37 69.33 8.46
CA ASP A 84 16.86 68.97 7.11
C ASP A 84 17.76 67.72 7.15
N ASP A 85 17.32 66.71 7.90
CA ASP A 85 18.02 65.44 8.12
C ASP A 85 17.14 64.26 7.63
N ILE A 86 17.77 63.18 7.17
CA ILE A 86 17.13 61.88 6.97
C ILE A 86 17.51 60.95 8.12
N LEU A 87 16.52 60.50 8.88
CA LEU A 87 16.68 59.43 9.85
C LEU A 87 16.46 58.08 9.17
N VAL A 88 17.49 57.25 9.12
CA VAL A 88 17.41 55.88 8.59
C VAL A 88 17.47 54.88 9.74
N THR A 89 16.52 53.94 9.78
CA THR A 89 16.60 52.74 10.60
C THR A 89 16.98 51.57 9.69
N TRP A 90 18.13 50.95 9.93
CA TRP A 90 18.65 49.89 9.06
C TRP A 90 17.92 48.56 9.23
N GLY A 91 17.57 47.92 8.11
CA GLY A 91 16.86 46.65 8.02
C GLY A 91 17.76 45.42 8.16
N ASN A 92 17.14 44.25 8.33
CA ASN A 92 17.84 43.00 8.66
C ASN A 92 18.47 42.30 7.44
N GLN A 93 18.16 42.75 6.22
CA GLN A 93 18.73 42.15 5.03
C GLN A 93 20.20 42.51 4.88
N LYS A 94 21.02 41.52 4.54
CA LYS A 94 22.42 41.77 4.18
C LYS A 94 22.45 42.71 2.98
N THR A 95 23.29 43.72 3.08
CA THR A 95 23.57 44.57 1.92
C THR A 95 24.35 43.74 0.91
N GLU A 96 23.90 43.72 -0.34
CA GLU A 96 24.62 43.08 -1.45
C GLU A 96 26.02 43.73 -1.64
N SER A 97 26.85 43.18 -2.52
CA SER A 97 28.20 43.71 -2.79
C SER A 97 28.23 45.20 -3.15
N GLN A 98 27.12 45.72 -3.67
CA GLN A 98 26.96 47.14 -4.04
C GLN A 98 26.60 48.06 -2.85
N GLY A 99 26.28 47.51 -1.69
CA GLY A 99 25.84 48.22 -0.48
C GLY A 99 24.43 48.82 -0.60
N ALA A 100 23.89 49.30 0.52
CA ALA A 100 22.63 50.02 0.58
C ALA A 100 22.80 51.48 0.21
N LYS A 101 21.76 52.07 -0.39
CA LYS A 101 21.70 53.49 -0.76
C LYS A 101 20.52 54.17 -0.09
N VAL A 102 20.74 55.38 0.39
CA VAL A 102 19.67 56.24 0.88
C VAL A 102 19.17 57.07 -0.29
N LYS A 103 17.88 56.95 -0.60
CA LYS A 103 17.23 57.63 -1.72
C LYS A 103 16.24 58.65 -1.20
N ILE A 104 16.42 59.91 -1.59
CA ILE A 104 15.47 61.00 -1.33
C ILE A 104 14.75 61.37 -2.63
N THR A 105 13.45 61.61 -2.55
CA THR A 105 12.64 62.06 -3.68
C THR A 105 11.98 63.37 -3.32
N PHE A 106 12.24 64.40 -4.12
CA PHE A 106 11.56 65.67 -4.02
C PHE A 106 10.59 65.86 -5.19
N GLY A 107 9.53 66.59 -4.95
CA GLY A 107 8.58 66.99 -5.99
C GLY A 107 7.94 68.33 -5.66
N SER A 108 7.48 69.02 -6.71
CA SER A 108 6.87 70.34 -6.62
C SER A 108 7.75 71.36 -5.88
N CYS A 109 9.04 71.37 -6.24
CA CYS A 109 10.04 72.30 -5.74
C CYS A 109 10.00 73.65 -6.46
N ASN A 110 10.37 74.71 -5.74
CA ASN A 110 10.61 76.05 -6.31
C ASN A 110 11.73 76.06 -7.39
N ASN A 111 12.67 75.11 -7.31
CA ASN A 111 13.65 74.84 -8.35
C ASN A 111 13.39 73.45 -8.96
N SER A 112 13.01 73.41 -10.23
CA SER A 112 12.61 72.19 -10.93
C SER A 112 13.73 71.16 -11.08
N LEU A 113 15.01 71.56 -10.95
CA LEU A 113 16.16 70.66 -10.96
C LEU A 113 16.12 69.63 -9.82
N PHE A 114 15.38 69.94 -8.75
CA PHE A 114 15.18 69.05 -7.61
C PHE A 114 13.99 68.09 -7.79
N ASN A 115 13.10 68.25 -8.78
CA ASN A 115 11.91 67.39 -8.96
C ASN A 115 12.24 65.99 -9.51
N ARG A 116 13.08 65.23 -8.79
CA ARG A 116 13.51 63.87 -9.10
C ARG A 116 14.00 63.16 -7.82
N SER A 117 14.39 61.89 -7.98
CA SER A 117 15.05 61.14 -6.90
C SER A 117 16.57 61.27 -6.98
N PHE A 118 17.20 61.28 -5.81
CA PHE A 118 18.65 61.33 -5.63
C PHE A 118 19.07 60.20 -4.70
N GLU A 119 20.13 59.50 -5.05
CA GLU A 119 20.71 58.44 -4.24
C GLU A 119 22.03 58.91 -3.60
N SER A 120 22.35 58.36 -2.44
CA SER A 120 23.62 58.62 -1.78
C SER A 120 24.81 58.19 -2.63
N GLN A 121 25.83 59.05 -2.72
CA GLN A 121 27.07 58.67 -3.40
C GLN A 121 27.76 57.49 -2.72
N ASN A 122 27.75 57.48 -1.38
CA ASN A 122 28.30 56.39 -0.59
C ASN A 122 27.35 55.18 -0.60
N SER A 123 27.94 54.00 -0.64
CA SER A 123 27.27 52.73 -0.36
C SER A 123 27.48 52.36 1.10
N TYR A 124 26.42 51.89 1.74
CA TYR A 124 26.41 51.57 3.16
C TYR A 124 26.30 50.08 3.38
N HIS A 125 27.14 49.52 4.24
CA HIS A 125 27.05 48.12 4.62
C HIS A 125 26.39 47.97 5.98
N VAL A 126 25.54 46.96 6.12
CA VAL A 126 24.91 46.62 7.39
C VAL A 126 25.56 45.37 7.96
N MET A 127 26.02 45.47 9.21
CA MET A 127 26.49 44.37 10.05
C MET A 127 25.29 43.71 10.72
N SER A 128 25.15 42.40 10.52
CA SER A 128 24.11 41.60 11.15
C SER A 128 24.47 40.12 11.12
N ILE A 129 24.31 39.43 12.25
CA ILE A 129 24.35 37.96 12.29
C ILE A 129 22.97 37.32 12.05
N ILE A 130 21.91 38.12 11.90
CA ILE A 130 20.55 37.60 11.68
C ILE A 130 20.49 36.89 10.33
N GLY A 131 19.93 35.67 10.33
CA GLY A 131 19.83 34.84 9.13
C GLY A 131 21.13 34.13 8.75
N GLU A 132 22.23 34.38 9.46
CA GLU A 132 23.47 33.63 9.29
C GLU A 132 23.44 32.34 10.11
N THR A 133 24.21 31.33 9.70
CA THR A 133 24.34 30.07 10.45
C THR A 133 25.81 29.90 10.90
N PRO A 134 26.07 29.49 12.14
CA PRO A 134 27.41 29.14 12.59
C PRO A 134 28.05 28.05 11.71
N SER A 135 29.38 27.99 11.76
CA SER A 135 30.15 26.93 11.12
C SER A 135 29.79 25.54 11.69
N GLN A 136 30.27 24.48 11.03
CA GLN A 136 30.02 23.12 11.48
C GLN A 136 30.52 22.90 12.91
N ILE A 137 29.68 22.27 13.74
CA ILE A 137 30.07 21.83 15.08
C ILE A 137 31.06 20.68 14.94
N ASN A 138 32.26 20.90 15.45
CA ASN A 138 33.29 19.90 15.61
C ASN A 138 33.17 19.29 17.02
N ASN A 139 33.24 17.97 17.11
CA ASN A 139 33.28 17.24 18.37
C ASN A 139 34.63 16.52 18.45
N SER A 140 35.36 16.69 19.56
CA SER A 140 36.63 15.99 19.79
C SER A 140 36.43 14.50 20.10
N SER A 141 35.22 14.12 20.47
CA SER A 141 34.77 12.75 20.68
C SER A 141 33.94 12.27 19.48
N SER A 142 33.77 10.95 19.35
CA SER A 142 32.84 10.42 18.35
C SER A 142 31.42 10.91 18.62
N LEU A 143 30.57 10.94 17.58
CA LEU A 143 29.13 11.23 17.74
C LEU A 143 28.39 10.15 18.53
N ASN A 144 29.08 9.05 18.85
CA ASN A 144 28.59 7.92 19.64
C ASN A 144 29.15 8.02 21.05
N VAL A 145 28.41 8.68 21.94
CA VAL A 145 28.80 8.88 23.33
C VAL A 145 28.30 7.68 24.15
N PRO A 146 29.20 6.86 24.75
CA PRO A 146 28.79 5.71 25.54
C PRO A 146 27.88 6.08 26.72
N ILE A 147 26.93 5.21 27.05
CA ILE A 147 26.04 5.38 28.20
C ILE A 147 26.84 5.55 29.50
N CYS A 148 27.94 4.82 29.61
CA CYS A 148 28.84 4.82 30.75
C CYS A 148 29.84 5.98 30.77
N GLN A 149 29.85 6.87 29.77
CA GLN A 149 30.79 7.98 29.74
C GLN A 149 30.36 9.08 30.73
N THR A 150 31.22 9.33 31.72
CA THR A 150 31.07 10.42 32.70
C THR A 150 32.04 11.58 32.44
N ASN A 151 33.01 11.40 31.54
CA ASN A 151 33.97 12.45 31.19
C ASN A 151 33.31 13.49 30.26
N PRO A 152 33.66 14.79 30.40
CA PRO A 152 33.16 15.84 29.52
C PRO A 152 33.42 15.54 28.04
N VAL A 153 32.47 15.90 27.19
CA VAL A 153 32.58 15.88 25.72
C VAL A 153 32.70 17.32 25.23
N SER A 154 33.73 17.62 24.44
CA SER A 154 34.00 18.98 23.95
C SER A 154 33.44 19.20 22.54
N PHE A 155 32.74 20.30 22.39
CA PHE A 155 32.17 20.81 21.15
C PHE A 155 32.77 22.17 20.83
N SER A 156 33.07 22.41 19.56
CA SER A 156 33.62 23.68 19.09
C SER A 156 33.05 24.05 17.74
N ILE A 157 33.01 25.34 17.46
CA ILE A 157 32.77 25.91 16.13
C ILE A 157 33.85 26.94 15.86
N SER A 158 34.16 27.19 14.58
CA SER A 158 35.00 28.33 14.22
C SER A 158 34.31 29.63 14.65
N PRO A 159 35.06 30.61 15.21
CA PRO A 159 34.52 31.93 15.52
C PRO A 159 33.77 32.51 14.33
N MET A 160 32.59 33.06 14.59
CA MET A 160 31.66 33.51 13.56
C MET A 160 31.95 34.98 13.28
N ALA A 161 32.48 35.26 12.10
CA ALA A 161 32.67 36.63 11.63
C ALA A 161 31.31 37.30 11.45
N ILE A 162 31.23 38.59 11.79
CA ILE A 162 30.04 39.40 11.52
C ILE A 162 30.14 39.87 10.06
N PRO A 163 29.16 39.55 9.20
CA PRO A 163 29.13 40.04 7.82
C PRO A 163 29.33 41.56 7.77
N ASN A 164 30.18 42.02 6.85
CA ASN A 164 30.58 43.44 6.71
C ASN A 164 31.31 44.07 7.91
N GLY A 165 31.49 43.36 9.02
CA GLY A 165 32.24 43.81 10.19
C GLY A 165 33.69 43.37 10.11
N VAL A 166 34.51 44.06 9.30
CA VAL A 166 35.94 43.73 9.14
C VAL A 166 36.62 43.58 10.51
N GLY A 167 37.17 42.39 10.77
CA GLY A 167 37.84 42.05 12.04
C GLY A 167 36.91 41.85 13.25
N ARG A 168 35.59 41.78 13.05
CA ARG A 168 34.59 41.58 14.10
C ARG A 168 34.02 40.17 14.06
N ALA A 169 33.81 39.61 15.25
CA ALA A 169 33.18 38.32 15.45
C ALA A 169 32.05 38.44 16.46
N ALA A 170 31.20 37.41 16.53
CA ALA A 170 30.15 37.30 17.53
C ALA A 170 30.72 37.45 18.96
N SER A 171 30.00 38.17 19.81
CA SER A 171 30.41 38.47 21.20
C SER A 171 30.17 37.31 22.17
N GLY A 172 29.42 36.29 21.75
CA GLY A 172 29.11 35.13 22.57
C GLY A 172 28.38 34.04 21.79
N TYR A 173 28.08 32.95 22.47
CA TYR A 173 27.43 31.78 21.90
C TYR A 173 26.45 31.19 22.89
N GLU A 174 25.26 30.89 22.41
CA GLU A 174 24.25 30.19 23.17
C GLU A 174 24.25 28.72 22.78
N TRP A 175 24.45 27.85 23.77
CA TRP A 175 24.48 26.40 23.59
C TRP A 175 23.26 25.76 24.24
N THR A 176 22.55 24.94 23.46
CA THR A 176 21.46 24.08 23.92
C THR A 176 21.92 22.65 23.87
N ILE A 177 21.81 21.93 24.98
CA ILE A 177 22.25 20.52 25.12
C ILE A 177 21.10 19.66 25.63
N PRO A 178 21.15 18.32 25.44
CA PRO A 178 20.06 17.44 25.86
C PRO A 178 19.74 17.59 27.35
N ALA A 179 18.45 17.52 27.70
CA ALA A 179 18.02 17.61 29.09
C ALA A 179 18.70 16.52 29.94
N GLY A 180 19.10 16.89 31.15
CA GLY A 180 19.83 16.05 32.09
C GLY A 180 21.35 16.10 31.94
N TRP A 181 21.89 16.49 30.77
CA TRP A 181 23.34 16.73 30.62
C TRP A 181 23.77 17.92 31.48
N LYS A 182 25.04 17.95 31.88
CA LYS A 182 25.56 19.03 32.71
C LYS A 182 26.50 19.94 31.93
N PHE A 183 26.43 21.23 32.26
CA PHE A 183 27.43 22.21 31.85
C PHE A 183 28.73 22.01 32.64
N ALA A 184 29.82 22.65 32.22
CA ALA A 184 31.13 22.55 32.86
C ALA A 184 31.13 22.97 34.35
N ASP A 185 30.18 23.82 34.75
CA ASP A 185 29.97 24.23 36.16
C ASP A 185 29.14 23.24 36.99
N GLY A 186 28.76 22.10 36.41
CA GLY A 186 27.99 21.04 37.06
C GLY A 186 26.47 21.24 37.06
N THR A 187 25.97 22.39 36.59
CA THR A 187 24.53 22.65 36.50
C THR A 187 23.88 21.77 35.44
N THR A 188 22.67 21.25 35.73
CA THR A 188 21.94 20.37 34.83
C THR A 188 21.11 21.17 33.81
N SER A 189 21.24 20.84 32.54
CA SER A 189 20.41 21.35 31.45
C SER A 189 18.99 20.82 31.55
N ASN A 190 18.01 21.69 31.36
CA ASN A 190 16.60 21.36 31.12
C ASN A 190 16.24 21.35 29.62
N GLY A 191 17.24 21.50 28.72
CA GLY A 191 17.04 21.62 27.28
C GLY A 191 16.87 23.06 26.77
N THR A 192 17.00 24.08 27.62
CA THR A 192 17.04 25.49 27.17
C THR A 192 18.46 25.93 26.85
N GLY A 193 18.59 26.88 25.92
CA GLY A 193 19.88 27.47 25.56
C GLY A 193 20.50 28.24 26.72
N ARG A 194 21.82 28.14 26.87
CA ARG A 194 22.61 28.90 27.84
C ARG A 194 23.64 29.76 27.11
N LEU A 195 23.63 31.06 27.38
CA LEU A 195 24.55 32.02 26.78
C LEU A 195 25.92 32.03 27.49
N PHE A 196 26.98 32.01 26.70
CA PHE A 196 28.37 32.14 27.11
C PHE A 196 29.01 33.32 26.35
N THR A 197 29.69 34.22 27.06
CA THR A 197 30.25 35.47 26.49
C THR A 197 31.77 35.60 26.67
N SER A 198 32.44 34.57 27.19
CA SER A 198 33.90 34.54 27.30
C SER A 198 34.56 34.47 25.91
N ALA A 199 35.84 34.87 25.80
CA ALA A 199 36.61 34.79 24.55
C ALA A 199 36.59 33.40 23.87
N ASN A 200 36.48 32.34 24.67
CA ASN A 200 36.41 30.95 24.20
C ASN A 200 34.98 30.37 24.17
N ALA A 201 33.94 31.21 24.19
CA ALA A 201 32.54 30.76 24.24
C ALA A 201 32.12 29.88 23.04
N HIS A 202 32.85 29.96 21.93
CA HIS A 202 32.70 29.11 20.74
C HIS A 202 33.15 27.66 20.95
N THR A 203 33.74 27.34 22.10
CA THR A 203 34.11 25.99 22.53
C THR A 203 33.51 25.71 23.91
N GLN A 204 32.83 24.57 24.07
CA GLN A 204 32.22 24.17 25.34
C GLN A 204 32.39 22.67 25.58
N SER A 205 32.48 22.30 26.85
CA SER A 205 32.48 20.90 27.28
C SER A 205 31.25 20.61 28.12
N PHE A 206 30.56 19.51 27.81
CA PHE A 206 29.36 19.08 28.50
C PHE A 206 29.54 17.68 29.04
N ILE A 207 29.08 17.44 30.26
CA ILE A 207 29.13 16.12 30.88
C ILE A 207 27.84 15.40 30.53
N PRO A 208 27.89 14.28 29.78
CA PRO A 208 26.71 13.52 29.45
C PRO A 208 26.00 13.04 30.71
N ASN A 209 24.67 12.99 30.66
CA ASN A 209 23.96 12.16 31.62
C ASN A 209 24.17 10.68 31.27
N CYS A 210 23.58 9.81 32.07
CA CYS A 210 23.51 8.37 31.91
C CYS A 210 22.33 7.92 31.02
N SER A 211 21.51 8.82 30.48
CA SER A 211 20.34 8.42 29.69
C SER A 211 20.76 7.63 28.45
N SER A 212 19.94 6.65 28.07
CA SER A 212 20.06 5.93 26.79
C SER A 212 19.45 6.70 25.62
N VAL A 213 18.81 7.86 25.88
CA VAL A 213 18.15 8.67 24.87
C VAL A 213 19.16 9.55 24.15
N SER A 214 19.27 9.37 22.83
CA SER A 214 20.01 10.26 21.92
C SER A 214 19.41 11.67 21.91
N GLY A 215 20.22 12.67 21.56
CA GLY A 215 19.77 14.06 21.56
C GLY A 215 20.55 14.91 20.56
N SER A 216 20.37 16.23 20.61
CA SER A 216 21.14 17.16 19.80
C SER A 216 21.84 18.21 20.66
N VAL A 217 23.00 18.63 20.19
CA VAL A 217 23.68 19.84 20.66
C VAL A 217 23.46 20.91 19.61
N THR A 218 22.90 22.05 20.03
CA THR A 218 22.59 23.18 19.16
C THR A 218 23.36 24.41 19.62
N VAL A 219 23.89 25.19 18.68
CA VAL A 219 24.58 26.45 18.96
C VAL A 219 24.02 27.59 18.12
N ARG A 220 23.90 28.76 18.73
CA ARG A 220 23.63 30.06 18.07
C ARG A 220 24.74 31.04 18.43
N ALA A 221 25.19 31.82 17.46
CA ALA A 221 26.02 32.97 17.75
C ALA A 221 25.16 34.09 18.33
N TRP A 222 25.75 34.88 19.21
CA TRP A 222 25.10 35.98 19.91
C TRP A 222 25.98 37.22 19.85
N THR A 223 25.34 38.37 19.71
CA THR A 223 25.99 39.68 19.85
C THR A 223 25.00 40.67 20.45
N ASN A 224 25.49 41.52 21.35
CA ASN A 224 24.80 42.69 21.87
C ASN A 224 25.41 44.00 21.36
N THR A 225 26.42 43.89 20.50
CA THR A 225 27.05 45.06 19.87
C THR A 225 26.16 45.59 18.74
N GLU A 226 25.33 44.72 18.15
CA GLU A 226 24.23 45.07 17.26
C GLU A 226 23.18 45.92 18.03
N GLY A 227 22.86 47.13 17.55
CA GLY A 227 21.72 47.90 18.05
C GLY A 227 21.83 48.55 19.44
N ARG A 228 23.04 48.93 19.89
CA ARG A 228 23.26 49.65 21.18
C ARG A 228 22.72 48.92 22.42
N GLY A 229 22.88 47.60 22.48
CA GLY A 229 22.53 46.79 23.66
C GLY A 229 21.35 45.82 23.47
N THR A 230 20.74 45.78 22.28
CA THR A 230 19.73 44.76 21.95
C THR A 230 20.44 43.46 21.56
N PRO A 231 20.11 42.31 22.18
CA PRO A 231 20.73 41.04 21.82
C PRO A 231 20.17 40.48 20.51
N HIS A 232 21.06 40.07 19.62
CA HIS A 232 20.73 39.41 18.36
C HIS A 232 21.34 38.01 18.31
N TYR A 233 20.67 37.13 17.57
CA TYR A 233 21.05 35.72 17.44
C TYR A 233 21.10 35.31 15.97
N SER A 234 22.08 34.47 15.65
CA SER A 234 22.12 33.75 14.38
C SER A 234 21.03 32.68 14.29
N LEU A 235 20.85 32.09 13.11
CA LEU A 235 20.17 30.81 12.97
C LEU A 235 20.92 29.71 13.76
N PRO A 236 20.20 28.68 14.24
CA PRO A 236 20.81 27.59 14.98
C PRO A 236 21.56 26.62 14.05
N ARG A 237 22.69 26.11 14.55
CA ARG A 237 23.36 24.93 14.00
C ARG A 237 23.22 23.78 15.00
N ALA A 238 22.78 22.61 14.55
CA ALA A 238 22.63 21.43 15.39
C ALA A 238 23.52 20.27 14.92
N ILE A 239 23.92 19.43 15.87
CA ILE A 239 24.55 18.12 15.62
C ILE A 239 23.85 17.06 16.47
N VAL A 240 23.60 15.88 15.89
CA VAL A 240 22.95 14.77 16.57
C VAL A 240 24.00 13.93 17.31
N ILE A 241 23.69 13.57 18.55
CA ILE A 241 24.51 12.74 19.43
C ILE A 241 23.78 11.45 19.74
N ASN A 242 24.45 10.33 19.47
CA ASN A 242 23.93 8.99 19.71
C ASN A 242 24.48 8.43 21.02
N ARG A 243 23.60 7.79 21.79
CA ARG A 243 23.97 7.10 23.03
C ARG A 243 24.19 5.61 22.75
N THR A 244 25.36 5.09 23.10
CA THR A 244 25.73 3.69 22.79
C THR A 244 26.01 2.85 24.05
N PRO A 245 25.62 1.57 24.08
CA PRO A 245 24.76 0.87 23.10
C PRO A 245 23.30 1.33 23.20
N SER A 246 22.54 1.21 22.11
CA SER A 246 21.08 1.33 22.19
C SER A 246 20.52 0.16 23.00
N LEU A 247 19.92 0.45 24.16
CA LEU A 247 19.42 -0.58 25.07
C LEU A 247 18.07 -1.13 24.63
N THR A 248 18.00 -2.43 24.40
CA THR A 248 16.78 -3.13 24.02
C THR A 248 16.69 -4.47 24.74
N ILE A 249 15.46 -4.91 25.03
CA ILE A 249 15.23 -6.25 25.56
C ILE A 249 15.18 -7.24 24.38
N THR A 250 16.14 -8.15 24.32
CA THR A 250 16.15 -9.26 23.37
C THR A 250 15.29 -10.39 23.91
N THR A 251 14.39 -10.90 23.07
CA THR A 251 13.51 -12.05 23.34
C THR A 251 13.38 -12.87 22.06
N PRO A 252 12.89 -14.13 22.12
CA PRO A 252 12.46 -14.85 20.94
C PRO A 252 11.36 -14.11 20.17
N ASN A 253 11.20 -14.45 18.89
CA ASN A 253 10.16 -13.89 18.03
C ASN A 253 8.75 -14.38 18.41
N GLU A 254 8.66 -15.63 18.86
CA GLU A 254 7.42 -16.24 19.29
C GLU A 254 7.49 -16.49 20.80
N ILE A 255 6.54 -15.90 21.52
CA ILE A 255 6.41 -16.05 22.97
C ILE A 255 5.03 -16.62 23.22
N LYS A 256 4.96 -17.83 23.77
CA LYS A 256 3.71 -18.52 24.08
C LYS A 256 3.36 -18.29 25.55
N CYS A 257 2.09 -18.04 25.83
CA CYS A 257 1.60 -17.88 27.19
C CYS A 257 1.93 -19.12 28.01
N GLY A 258 2.45 -18.93 29.23
CA GLY A 258 2.78 -20.00 30.17
C GLY A 258 3.99 -20.86 29.81
N VAL A 259 4.67 -20.57 28.69
CA VAL A 259 5.92 -21.23 28.29
C VAL A 259 7.11 -20.32 28.65
N PRO A 260 8.06 -20.78 29.47
CA PRO A 260 9.22 -19.97 29.83
C PRO A 260 10.08 -19.62 28.60
N PHE A 261 10.56 -18.38 28.52
CA PHE A 261 11.49 -17.92 27.49
C PHE A 261 12.67 -17.15 28.09
N LEU A 262 13.78 -17.08 27.36
CA LEU A 262 14.95 -16.31 27.76
C LEU A 262 14.84 -14.85 27.30
N ALA A 263 14.92 -13.92 28.24
CA ALA A 263 15.04 -12.49 27.96
C ALA A 263 16.44 -12.00 28.36
N SER A 264 17.04 -11.13 27.56
CA SER A 264 18.32 -10.51 27.87
C SER A 264 18.34 -9.04 27.51
N VAL A 265 19.26 -8.30 28.12
CA VAL A 265 19.55 -6.90 27.80
C VAL A 265 21.06 -6.73 27.61
N GLN A 266 21.47 -5.72 26.85
CA GLN A 266 22.89 -5.47 26.59
C GLN A 266 23.67 -5.21 27.89
N ASP A 267 24.92 -5.66 27.91
CA ASP A 267 25.81 -5.42 29.03
C ASP A 267 26.27 -3.97 29.08
N LEU A 268 26.32 -3.40 30.28
CA LEU A 268 26.89 -2.09 30.52
C LEU A 268 28.05 -2.22 31.51
N PRO A 269 29.29 -1.89 31.10
CA PRO A 269 30.46 -2.01 31.98
C PRO A 269 30.37 -1.20 33.28
N CYS A 270 29.55 -0.17 33.30
CA CYS A 270 29.30 0.67 34.48
C CYS A 270 28.09 0.25 35.31
N ALA A 271 27.41 -0.87 34.98
CA ALA A 271 26.34 -1.38 35.82
C ALA A 271 26.91 -1.88 37.16
N VAL A 272 26.20 -1.61 38.27
CA VAL A 272 26.59 -2.17 39.57
C VAL A 272 26.33 -3.67 39.61
N ALA A 273 27.00 -4.39 40.51
CA ALA A 273 26.69 -5.80 40.75
C ALA A 273 25.19 -5.96 41.09
N ASN A 274 24.50 -6.87 40.41
CA ASN A 274 23.04 -7.04 40.48
C ASN A 274 22.20 -5.80 40.09
N GLY A 275 22.77 -4.85 39.35
CA GLY A 275 22.10 -3.60 38.96
C GLY A 275 20.95 -3.75 37.97
N TYR A 276 20.70 -4.93 37.42
CA TYR A 276 19.63 -5.21 36.44
C TYR A 276 18.34 -5.62 37.15
N ASN A 277 17.49 -4.64 37.44
CA ASN A 277 16.21 -4.80 38.10
C ASN A 277 15.10 -4.96 37.06
N TRP A 278 14.59 -6.18 36.93
CA TRP A 278 13.53 -6.52 35.98
C TRP A 278 12.16 -6.30 36.60
N ASN A 279 11.30 -5.59 35.90
CA ASN A 279 9.91 -5.33 36.29
C ASN A 279 9.00 -6.10 35.34
N LEU A 280 8.27 -7.06 35.89
CA LEU A 280 7.34 -7.90 35.13
C LEU A 280 5.92 -7.32 35.13
N PRO A 281 5.14 -7.62 34.08
CA PRO A 281 3.69 -7.49 34.15
C PRO A 281 3.06 -8.37 35.23
N SER A 282 1.81 -8.04 35.62
CA SER A 282 1.07 -8.81 36.62
C SER A 282 0.85 -10.27 36.18
N GLY A 283 1.03 -11.21 37.10
CA GLY A 283 0.86 -12.65 36.87
C GLY A 283 2.03 -13.35 36.17
N TRP A 284 3.00 -12.62 35.63
CA TRP A 284 4.21 -13.20 35.05
C TRP A 284 5.18 -13.65 36.16
N THR A 285 5.98 -14.68 35.89
CA THR A 285 7.02 -15.15 36.81
C THR A 285 8.40 -15.09 36.17
N MET A 286 9.45 -15.07 36.99
CA MET A 286 10.84 -14.97 36.53
C MET A 286 11.78 -15.75 37.44
N THR A 287 12.81 -16.35 36.84
CA THR A 287 13.92 -16.99 37.54
C THR A 287 15.28 -16.55 36.95
N GLY A 288 16.36 -16.82 37.68
CA GLY A 288 17.73 -16.40 37.30
C GLY A 288 18.15 -15.06 37.92
N THR A 289 19.34 -14.56 37.60
CA THR A 289 19.93 -13.30 38.14
C THR A 289 20.62 -12.47 37.05
N GLY A 290 20.75 -11.15 37.26
CA GLY A 290 21.49 -10.26 36.37
C GLY A 290 20.76 -9.88 35.07
N ARG A 291 21.54 -9.70 34.00
CA ARG A 291 21.11 -9.17 32.68
C ARG A 291 20.33 -10.14 31.80
N THR A 292 20.29 -11.42 32.18
CA THR A 292 19.56 -12.47 31.46
C THR A 292 18.64 -13.16 32.45
N ARG A 293 17.37 -13.34 32.09
CA ARG A 293 16.35 -13.95 32.94
C ARG A 293 15.50 -14.92 32.15
N THR A 294 15.02 -15.96 32.82
CA THR A 294 13.97 -16.83 32.28
C THR A 294 12.63 -16.30 32.77
N ILE A 295 11.73 -15.98 31.86
CA ILE A 295 10.43 -15.35 32.14
C ILE A 295 9.31 -16.26 31.64
N THR A 296 8.31 -16.50 32.48
CA THR A 296 7.08 -17.21 32.09
C THR A 296 5.94 -16.20 31.99
N PRO A 297 5.43 -15.94 30.77
CA PRO A 297 4.39 -14.95 30.55
C PRO A 297 3.01 -15.48 30.96
N ALA A 298 2.11 -14.57 31.36
CA ALA A 298 0.71 -14.85 31.66
C ALA A 298 -0.22 -13.90 30.88
N GLY A 299 -1.44 -14.36 30.61
CA GLY A 299 -2.41 -13.65 29.78
C GLY A 299 -2.06 -13.60 28.28
N SER A 300 -2.98 -13.06 27.47
CA SER A 300 -2.87 -12.99 26.00
C SER A 300 -2.87 -11.56 25.43
N THR A 301 -2.92 -10.55 26.31
CA THR A 301 -2.89 -9.14 25.93
C THR A 301 -1.47 -8.60 25.86
N SER A 302 -1.26 -7.54 25.08
CA SER A 302 0.03 -6.84 25.05
C SER A 302 0.35 -6.23 26.41
N GLN A 303 1.51 -6.56 26.97
CA GLN A 303 1.99 -6.05 28.25
C GLN A 303 3.46 -5.64 28.16
N THR A 304 3.89 -4.71 29.01
CA THR A 304 5.24 -4.14 28.95
C THR A 304 6.18 -4.81 29.95
N LEU A 305 7.24 -5.43 29.43
CA LEU A 305 8.39 -5.88 30.20
C LEU A 305 9.41 -4.75 30.28
N SER A 306 9.92 -4.41 31.46
CA SER A 306 10.94 -3.35 31.60
C SER A 306 12.11 -3.75 32.50
N VAL A 307 13.25 -3.10 32.27
CA VAL A 307 14.48 -3.29 33.04
C VAL A 307 15.04 -1.94 33.45
N ASN A 308 15.24 -1.76 34.75
CA ASN A 308 15.92 -0.62 35.35
C ASN A 308 17.35 -1.03 35.69
N ILE A 309 18.34 -0.43 35.03
CA ILE A 309 19.75 -0.73 35.17
C ILE A 309 20.40 0.34 36.03
N SER A 310 20.81 -0.04 37.24
CA SER A 310 21.54 0.85 38.17
C SER A 310 23.02 0.90 37.79
N LEU A 311 23.55 2.10 37.64
CA LEU A 311 24.93 2.36 37.26
C LEU A 311 25.77 2.82 38.46
N SER A 312 27.08 2.59 38.43
CA SER A 312 28.03 2.99 39.46
C SER A 312 28.09 4.51 39.68
N SER A 313 27.64 5.30 38.70
CA SER A 313 27.48 6.76 38.82
C SER A 313 26.29 7.18 39.69
N GLY A 314 25.49 6.25 40.22
CA GLY A 314 24.28 6.52 40.99
C GLY A 314 23.03 6.76 40.14
N CYS A 315 23.12 6.56 38.82
CA CYS A 315 22.01 6.72 37.90
C CYS A 315 21.27 5.42 37.60
N VAL A 316 20.00 5.53 37.15
CA VAL A 316 19.21 4.43 36.61
C VAL A 316 18.89 4.67 35.13
N VAL A 317 19.14 3.67 34.29
CA VAL A 317 18.75 3.66 32.87
C VAL A 317 17.65 2.63 32.67
N THR A 318 16.60 3.00 31.94
CA THR A 318 15.46 2.12 31.72
C THR A 318 15.35 1.72 30.25
N THR A 319 15.00 0.47 30.00
CA THR A 319 14.52 0.00 28.69
C THR A 319 13.27 -0.85 28.88
N SER A 320 12.43 -0.92 27.85
CA SER A 320 11.20 -1.69 27.89
C SER A 320 10.86 -2.29 26.54
N LYS A 321 10.05 -3.34 26.56
CA LYS A 321 9.53 -4.03 25.38
C LYS A 321 8.10 -4.48 25.63
N SER A 322 7.21 -4.17 24.71
CA SER A 322 5.86 -4.72 24.70
C SER A 322 5.89 -6.15 24.15
N ILE A 323 5.25 -7.06 24.86
CA ILE A 323 5.14 -8.48 24.52
C ILE A 323 3.67 -8.86 24.54
N THR A 324 3.22 -9.52 23.48
CA THR A 324 1.88 -10.11 23.39
C THR A 324 2.04 -11.63 23.35
N PRO A 325 1.84 -12.35 24.47
CA PRO A 325 1.95 -13.80 24.47
C PRO A 325 0.88 -14.43 23.58
N GLN A 326 1.29 -15.38 22.76
CA GLN A 326 0.40 -16.15 21.91
C GLN A 326 -0.21 -17.34 22.67
N ASN A 327 -1.38 -17.80 22.23
CA ASN A 327 -1.99 -19.00 22.79
C ASN A 327 -1.09 -20.21 22.52
N ALA A 328 -0.83 -21.01 23.55
CA ALA A 328 -0.07 -22.23 23.44
C ALA A 328 -0.98 -23.41 23.06
N GLY A 329 -0.38 -24.51 22.61
CA GLY A 329 -1.06 -25.79 22.49
C GLY A 329 -1.69 -26.09 21.13
N THR A 330 -1.70 -27.39 20.80
CA THR A 330 -2.19 -27.93 19.53
C THR A 330 -3.04 -29.18 19.79
N ILE A 331 -4.14 -29.34 19.06
CA ILE A 331 -4.97 -30.55 19.16
C ILE A 331 -4.47 -31.60 18.16
N LEU A 332 -3.90 -32.69 18.69
CA LEU A 332 -3.62 -33.90 17.95
C LEU A 332 -4.86 -34.81 17.92
N GLY A 333 -5.01 -35.58 16.85
CA GLY A 333 -6.11 -36.52 16.67
C GLY A 333 -5.74 -37.65 15.72
N PRO A 334 -6.66 -38.60 15.47
CA PRO A 334 -6.45 -39.69 14.52
C PRO A 334 -6.30 -39.19 13.07
N PRO A 335 -5.81 -40.04 12.16
CA PRO A 335 -5.81 -39.76 10.72
C PRO A 335 -7.19 -39.34 10.23
N ASN A 336 -7.24 -38.39 9.30
CA ASN A 336 -8.46 -37.81 8.71
C ASN A 336 -9.39 -37.08 9.70
N GLU A 337 -8.98 -36.90 10.96
CA GLU A 337 -9.75 -36.17 11.97
C GLU A 337 -11.15 -36.76 12.20
N SER A 338 -11.29 -38.06 11.96
CA SER A 338 -12.55 -38.79 11.98
C SER A 338 -12.75 -39.55 13.30
N VAL A 339 -13.99 -39.60 13.77
CA VAL A 339 -14.47 -40.40 14.91
C VAL A 339 -15.30 -41.57 14.38
N CYS A 340 -14.72 -42.77 14.37
CA CYS A 340 -15.32 -43.99 13.83
C CYS A 340 -15.83 -44.93 14.93
N SER A 341 -16.45 -46.07 14.57
CA SER A 341 -17.15 -46.98 15.52
C SER A 341 -16.31 -47.46 16.70
N GLY A 342 -14.98 -47.53 16.58
CA GLY A 342 -14.06 -47.86 17.68
C GLY A 342 -13.78 -46.71 18.66
N GLY A 343 -14.30 -45.50 18.38
CA GLY A 343 -13.95 -44.27 19.06
C GLY A 343 -12.61 -43.68 18.62
N SER A 344 -12.30 -42.48 19.11
CA SER A 344 -11.10 -41.73 18.73
C SER A 344 -10.66 -40.80 19.84
N THR A 345 -9.35 -40.76 20.09
CA THR A 345 -8.73 -39.90 21.09
C THR A 345 -8.14 -38.66 20.45
N PHE A 346 -8.48 -37.50 21.00
CA PHE A 346 -7.86 -36.22 20.69
C PHE A 346 -7.12 -35.70 21.92
N SER A 347 -5.91 -35.18 21.72
CA SER A 347 -5.07 -34.71 22.82
C SER A 347 -4.61 -33.28 22.56
N LEU A 348 -4.81 -32.40 23.53
CA LEU A 348 -4.18 -31.10 23.58
C LEU A 348 -2.74 -31.27 24.09
N ILE A 349 -1.77 -31.04 23.22
CA ILE A 349 -0.35 -30.99 23.57
C ILE A 349 0.11 -29.54 23.76
N ASP A 350 1.27 -29.35 24.37
CA ASP A 350 1.93 -28.04 24.61
C ASP A 350 1.06 -27.00 25.35
N ALA A 351 0.08 -27.46 26.13
CA ALA A 351 -0.62 -26.60 27.08
C ALA A 351 0.33 -26.22 28.23
N PRO A 352 0.21 -25.03 28.81
CA PRO A 352 1.08 -24.61 29.90
C PRO A 352 0.96 -25.54 31.12
N THR A 353 2.09 -25.75 31.81
CA THR A 353 2.11 -26.55 33.04
C THR A 353 1.19 -25.92 34.09
N ASN A 354 0.53 -26.76 34.89
CA ASN A 354 -0.46 -26.37 35.92
C ASN A 354 -1.72 -25.66 35.39
N SER A 355 -2.02 -25.74 34.09
CA SER A 355 -3.31 -25.29 33.56
C SER A 355 -4.42 -26.28 33.91
N SER A 356 -5.61 -25.76 34.21
CA SER A 356 -6.83 -26.56 34.25
C SER A 356 -7.44 -26.58 32.85
N ILE A 357 -7.56 -27.79 32.29
CA ILE A 357 -8.02 -28.00 30.91
C ILE A 357 -9.36 -28.73 30.97
N SER A 358 -10.35 -28.19 30.26
CA SER A 358 -11.62 -28.85 30.00
C SER A 358 -11.90 -28.87 28.50
N TRP A 359 -12.84 -29.69 28.05
CA TRP A 359 -13.21 -29.75 26.65
C TRP A 359 -14.69 -30.02 26.44
N THR A 360 -15.17 -29.61 25.27
CA THR A 360 -16.55 -29.76 24.83
C THR A 360 -16.59 -30.05 23.34
N VAL A 361 -17.62 -30.73 22.87
CA VAL A 361 -17.86 -30.96 21.43
C VAL A 361 -19.20 -30.34 21.05
N THR A 362 -19.22 -29.58 19.94
CA THR A 362 -20.42 -28.93 19.42
C THR A 362 -20.63 -29.27 17.94
N PRO A 363 -21.82 -29.74 17.52
CA PRO A 363 -22.96 -30.07 18.37
C PRO A 363 -22.74 -31.39 19.13
N SER A 364 -23.14 -31.43 20.41
CA SER A 364 -22.87 -32.55 21.30
C SER A 364 -23.58 -33.84 20.90
N ASN A 365 -24.71 -33.74 20.20
CA ASN A 365 -25.48 -34.88 19.71
C ASN A 365 -24.78 -35.66 18.56
N ARG A 366 -23.59 -35.26 18.12
CA ARG A 366 -22.80 -35.98 17.10
C ARG A 366 -21.98 -37.10 17.72
N VAL A 367 -21.55 -36.94 18.96
CA VAL A 367 -20.66 -37.89 19.64
C VAL A 367 -21.27 -38.34 20.95
N VAL A 368 -20.89 -39.54 21.40
CA VAL A 368 -21.03 -39.94 22.79
C VAL A 368 -19.67 -39.71 23.46
N THR A 369 -19.63 -38.77 24.40
CA THR A 369 -18.48 -38.58 25.27
C THR A 369 -18.34 -39.80 26.15
N SER A 370 -17.26 -40.56 25.96
CA SER A 370 -17.08 -41.88 26.60
C SER A 370 -15.99 -41.88 27.65
N SER A 371 -14.91 -41.10 27.50
CA SER A 371 -13.89 -40.89 28.54
C SER A 371 -12.94 -39.72 28.19
N GLY A 372 -12.02 -39.38 29.09
CA GLY A 372 -10.99 -38.36 28.88
C GLY A 372 -10.49 -37.73 30.18
N ASN A 373 -9.38 -36.99 30.12
CA ASN A 373 -8.74 -36.39 31.29
C ASN A 373 -8.27 -34.95 31.05
N GLY A 374 -9.20 -34.01 30.80
CA GLY A 374 -8.87 -32.59 30.65
C GLY A 374 -8.06 -32.25 29.39
N SER A 375 -6.84 -32.75 29.22
CA SER A 375 -6.03 -32.63 28.00
C SER A 375 -6.29 -33.74 26.97
N SER A 376 -7.02 -34.81 27.33
CA SER A 376 -7.44 -35.87 26.41
C SER A 376 -8.96 -35.98 26.34
N ALA A 377 -9.49 -36.12 25.13
CA ALA A 377 -10.89 -36.34 24.84
C ALA A 377 -11.06 -37.62 24.02
N PHE A 378 -11.69 -38.66 24.59
CA PHE A 378 -12.08 -39.85 23.86
C PHE A 378 -13.55 -39.75 23.45
N LEU A 379 -13.76 -39.77 22.14
CA LEU A 379 -15.06 -39.54 21.51
C LEU A 379 -15.50 -40.81 20.79
N GLN A 380 -16.75 -41.21 20.96
CA GLN A 380 -17.39 -42.25 20.15
C GLN A 380 -18.45 -41.62 19.26
N PRO A 381 -18.71 -42.16 18.06
CA PRO A 381 -19.77 -41.64 17.20
C PRO A 381 -21.14 -41.93 17.82
N SER A 382 -22.04 -40.96 17.76
CA SER A 382 -23.47 -41.20 18.01
C SER A 382 -24.14 -41.81 16.77
N SER A 383 -25.45 -42.06 16.85
CA SER A 383 -26.27 -42.43 15.69
C SER A 383 -26.48 -41.29 14.68
N ASN A 384 -25.98 -40.08 14.95
CA ASN A 384 -26.18 -38.90 14.10
C ASN A 384 -24.84 -38.39 13.52
N PRO A 385 -24.30 -39.04 12.46
CA PRO A 385 -23.04 -38.67 11.82
C PRO A 385 -23.03 -37.25 11.25
N GLY A 386 -21.85 -36.71 10.95
CA GLY A 386 -21.66 -35.36 10.40
C GLY A 386 -20.39 -34.67 10.90
N THR A 387 -20.34 -33.34 10.82
CA THR A 387 -19.20 -32.53 11.31
C THR A 387 -19.48 -32.01 12.72
N ALA A 388 -18.44 -31.96 13.55
CA ALA A 388 -18.47 -31.35 14.88
C ALA A 388 -17.18 -30.56 15.15
N THR A 389 -17.23 -29.63 16.10
CA THR A 389 -16.07 -28.87 16.57
C THR A 389 -15.70 -29.32 17.98
N LEU A 390 -14.49 -29.84 18.13
CA LEU A 390 -13.88 -30.10 19.43
C LEU A 390 -13.23 -28.81 19.93
N ARG A 391 -13.57 -28.40 21.15
CA ARG A 391 -13.05 -27.21 21.83
C ARG A 391 -12.39 -27.61 23.13
N PHE A 392 -11.09 -27.36 23.27
CA PHE A 392 -10.41 -27.36 24.56
C PHE A 392 -10.39 -25.95 25.12
N THR A 393 -10.73 -25.81 26.40
CA THR A 393 -10.64 -24.57 27.18
C THR A 393 -9.51 -24.74 28.19
N VAL A 394 -8.49 -23.90 28.05
CA VAL A 394 -7.35 -23.85 28.97
C VAL A 394 -7.58 -22.69 29.92
N SER A 395 -7.48 -22.94 31.22
CA SER A 395 -7.68 -21.96 32.28
C SER A 395 -6.55 -22.00 33.30
N GLY A 396 -6.29 -20.86 33.94
CA GLY A 396 -5.20 -20.70 34.92
C GLY A 396 -4.45 -19.39 34.70
N ALA A 397 -3.13 -19.44 34.60
CA ALA A 397 -2.30 -18.27 34.26
C ALA A 397 -2.57 -17.74 32.85
N CYS A 398 -3.06 -18.62 31.97
CA CYS A 398 -3.43 -18.33 30.59
C CYS A 398 -4.85 -18.82 30.36
N ASN A 399 -5.75 -17.93 29.93
CA ASN A 399 -7.12 -18.27 29.61
C ASN A 399 -7.32 -18.16 28.10
N TYR A 400 -7.47 -19.29 27.43
CA TYR A 400 -7.67 -19.33 25.99
C TYR A 400 -8.34 -20.63 25.55
N VAL A 401 -8.73 -20.70 24.28
CA VAL A 401 -9.38 -21.86 23.69
C VAL A 401 -8.67 -22.31 22.43
N VAL A 402 -8.60 -23.62 22.24
CA VAL A 402 -8.11 -24.26 21.01
C VAL A 402 -9.24 -25.10 20.45
N THR A 403 -9.49 -24.97 19.15
CA THR A 403 -10.59 -25.66 18.48
C THR A 403 -10.10 -26.47 17.30
N LYS A 404 -10.77 -27.60 17.02
CA LYS A 404 -10.51 -28.45 15.87
C LYS A 404 -11.82 -28.96 15.28
N GLN A 405 -11.97 -28.89 13.95
CA GLN A 405 -13.09 -29.55 13.27
C GLN A 405 -12.81 -31.05 13.19
N ILE A 406 -13.83 -31.86 13.41
CA ILE A 406 -13.77 -33.32 13.38
C ILE A 406 -14.95 -33.87 12.59
N LYS A 407 -14.75 -35.00 11.93
CA LYS A 407 -15.81 -35.74 11.22
C LYS A 407 -16.27 -36.90 12.08
N VAL A 408 -17.55 -37.19 12.10
CA VAL A 408 -18.12 -38.24 12.96
C VAL A 408 -18.92 -39.22 12.11
N GLY A 409 -18.52 -40.49 12.15
CA GLY A 409 -19.14 -41.57 11.37
C GLY A 409 -18.85 -41.51 9.86
N PRO A 410 -19.56 -42.35 9.06
CA PRO A 410 -19.47 -42.34 7.62
C PRO A 410 -19.92 -41.01 7.00
N ILE A 411 -19.41 -40.71 5.80
CA ILE A 411 -19.82 -39.52 5.03
C ILE A 411 -21.34 -39.60 4.76
N GLN A 412 -22.05 -38.48 4.97
CA GLN A 412 -23.46 -38.42 4.65
C GLN A 412 -23.68 -38.28 3.15
N THR A 413 -24.73 -38.92 2.64
CA THR A 413 -25.04 -38.95 1.20
C THR A 413 -25.31 -37.56 0.63
N GLU A 414 -25.77 -36.62 1.46
CA GLU A 414 -25.94 -35.20 1.10
C GLU A 414 -24.62 -34.43 0.96
N ASP A 415 -23.56 -34.84 1.65
CA ASP A 415 -22.23 -34.23 1.54
C ASP A 415 -21.47 -34.69 0.29
N ILE A 416 -21.95 -35.76 -0.37
CA ILE A 416 -21.39 -36.23 -1.62
C ILE A 416 -21.92 -35.36 -2.76
N ILE A 417 -21.00 -34.60 -3.36
CA ILE A 417 -21.33 -33.81 -4.53
C ILE A 417 -21.38 -34.75 -5.73
N ASN A 418 -22.50 -34.68 -6.46
CA ASN A 418 -22.73 -35.51 -7.63
C ASN A 418 -21.58 -35.38 -8.64
N PRO A 419 -21.29 -36.45 -9.40
CA PRO A 419 -20.35 -36.40 -10.50
C PRO A 419 -20.71 -35.23 -11.44
N ALA A 420 -19.88 -34.19 -11.46
CA ALA A 420 -19.93 -33.21 -12.53
C ALA A 420 -19.50 -33.98 -13.79
N PHE A 421 -20.42 -34.15 -14.73
CA PHE A 421 -20.05 -34.53 -16.07
C PHE A 421 -19.45 -33.28 -16.70
N ASP A 422 -18.14 -33.30 -16.91
CA ASP A 422 -17.40 -32.21 -17.55
C ASP A 422 -17.80 -32.14 -19.04
N SER A 423 -19.05 -31.74 -19.29
CA SER A 423 -19.44 -31.22 -20.58
C SER A 423 -19.40 -29.71 -20.47
N SER A 424 -18.71 -29.09 -21.41
CA SER A 424 -18.58 -27.64 -21.60
C SER A 424 -19.92 -26.90 -21.83
N ALA A 425 -21.05 -27.55 -21.57
CA ALA A 425 -22.41 -27.07 -21.78
C ALA A 425 -23.25 -27.24 -20.49
N GLY A 426 -22.89 -26.48 -19.45
CA GLY A 426 -23.81 -26.04 -18.40
C GLY A 426 -24.84 -27.05 -17.86
N GLY A 427 -24.41 -27.94 -16.97
CA GLY A 427 -25.17 -28.23 -15.75
C GLY A 427 -26.38 -29.17 -15.81
N TYR A 428 -26.63 -29.90 -16.90
CA TYR A 428 -27.65 -30.95 -16.92
C TYR A 428 -27.05 -32.34 -17.14
N PRO A 429 -27.61 -33.39 -16.51
CA PRO A 429 -27.09 -34.76 -16.59
C PRO A 429 -27.50 -35.43 -17.91
N TYR A 430 -27.16 -34.79 -19.04
CA TYR A 430 -27.42 -35.36 -20.36
C TYR A 430 -26.27 -36.24 -20.83
N VAL A 431 -26.58 -37.45 -21.28
CA VAL A 431 -25.60 -38.40 -21.83
C VAL A 431 -26.06 -38.97 -23.15
N CYS A 432 -25.13 -39.31 -24.02
CA CYS A 432 -25.43 -39.97 -25.29
C CYS A 432 -25.13 -41.48 -25.23
N PRO A 433 -25.86 -42.31 -25.99
CA PRO A 433 -25.52 -43.73 -26.16
C PRO A 433 -24.07 -43.87 -26.65
N ASN A 434 -23.30 -44.78 -26.06
CA ASN A 434 -21.87 -44.98 -26.32
C ASN A 434 -20.97 -43.76 -25.97
N GLY A 435 -21.46 -42.82 -25.18
CA GLY A 435 -20.68 -41.68 -24.69
C GLY A 435 -19.67 -42.07 -23.61
N VAL A 436 -18.51 -41.41 -23.62
CA VAL A 436 -17.45 -41.54 -22.61
C VAL A 436 -17.31 -40.22 -21.87
N TYR A 437 -17.37 -40.27 -20.54
CA TYR A 437 -17.33 -39.09 -19.67
C TYR A 437 -16.28 -39.25 -18.59
N VAL A 438 -15.69 -38.15 -18.13
CA VAL A 438 -14.82 -38.15 -16.94
C VAL A 438 -15.55 -37.44 -15.82
N THR A 439 -15.42 -37.97 -14.60
CA THR A 439 -16.00 -37.35 -13.43
C THR A 439 -15.12 -37.43 -12.20
N HIS A 440 -15.32 -36.47 -11.29
CA HIS A 440 -14.63 -36.34 -10.02
C HIS A 440 -15.62 -36.34 -8.87
N ILE A 441 -15.38 -37.20 -7.88
CA ILE A 441 -16.23 -37.32 -6.70
C ILE A 441 -15.69 -36.40 -5.61
N SER A 442 -16.58 -35.66 -4.94
CA SER A 442 -16.27 -34.87 -3.75
C SER A 442 -17.07 -35.37 -2.54
N PRO A 443 -16.53 -35.25 -1.31
CA PRO A 443 -15.28 -34.57 -0.97
C PRO A 443 -14.02 -35.39 -1.32
N TYR A 444 -13.02 -34.72 -1.91
CA TYR A 444 -11.72 -35.34 -2.18
C TYR A 444 -10.85 -35.39 -0.92
N ASN A 445 -10.34 -36.59 -0.63
CA ASN A 445 -9.25 -36.86 0.29
C ASN A 445 -8.45 -38.06 -0.24
N PRO A 446 -7.11 -37.99 -0.28
CA PRO A 446 -6.27 -39.07 -0.79
C PRO A 446 -6.36 -40.37 0.03
N ASN A 447 -6.80 -40.29 1.28
CA ASN A 447 -6.97 -41.45 2.17
C ASN A 447 -8.38 -42.06 2.12
N TYR A 448 -9.29 -41.52 1.29
CA TYR A 448 -10.64 -42.09 1.14
C TYR A 448 -10.67 -43.11 0.01
N GLN A 449 -11.59 -44.06 0.11
CA GLN A 449 -11.92 -44.99 -0.96
C GLN A 449 -13.25 -44.56 -1.60
N TYR A 450 -13.34 -44.71 -2.92
CA TYR A 450 -14.49 -44.32 -3.71
C TYR A 450 -14.96 -45.51 -4.52
N GLU A 451 -16.26 -45.65 -4.65
CA GLU A 451 -16.87 -46.69 -5.47
C GLU A 451 -17.92 -46.07 -6.38
N VAL A 452 -17.95 -46.52 -7.63
CA VAL A 452 -18.85 -46.05 -8.67
C VAL A 452 -19.55 -47.23 -9.31
N GLN A 453 -20.86 -47.11 -9.46
CA GLN A 453 -21.70 -48.03 -10.20
C GLN A 453 -22.44 -47.27 -11.29
N VAL A 454 -22.48 -47.86 -12.49
CA VAL A 454 -23.13 -47.27 -13.66
C VAL A 454 -24.25 -48.19 -14.10
N THR A 455 -25.49 -47.72 -14.05
CA THR A 455 -26.63 -48.40 -14.67
C THR A 455 -26.62 -48.11 -16.17
N ASN A 456 -26.76 -49.14 -17.00
CA ASN A 456 -26.64 -49.09 -18.47
C ASN A 456 -25.26 -48.60 -18.94
N GLY A 457 -24.19 -49.02 -18.26
CA GLY A 457 -22.82 -48.68 -18.61
C GLY A 457 -21.81 -49.36 -17.70
N TYR A 458 -20.58 -48.89 -17.72
CA TYR A 458 -19.52 -49.29 -16.79
C TYR A 458 -18.60 -48.11 -16.48
N SER A 459 -17.84 -48.20 -15.40
CA SER A 459 -16.85 -47.19 -15.02
C SER A 459 -15.47 -47.81 -14.83
N THR A 460 -14.43 -47.04 -15.12
CA THR A 460 -13.03 -47.37 -14.82
C THR A 460 -12.37 -46.22 -14.09
N GLN A 461 -11.53 -46.50 -13.11
CA GLN A 461 -10.79 -45.45 -12.41
C GLN A 461 -9.81 -44.76 -13.38
N TYR A 462 -9.78 -43.42 -13.37
CA TYR A 462 -8.96 -42.61 -14.26
C TYR A 462 -7.66 -42.17 -13.59
N GLY A 463 -6.54 -42.73 -14.05
CA GLY A 463 -5.20 -42.37 -13.56
C GLY A 463 -4.94 -42.78 -12.11
N SER A 464 -4.03 -42.06 -11.43
CA SER A 464 -3.63 -42.32 -10.04
C SER A 464 -4.54 -41.65 -8.99
N ASN A 465 -5.50 -40.83 -9.42
CA ASN A 465 -6.38 -40.11 -8.51
C ASN A 465 -7.52 -41.04 -8.03
N PRO A 466 -7.69 -41.25 -6.71
CA PRO A 466 -8.69 -42.20 -6.18
C PRO A 466 -10.14 -41.76 -6.40
N ASN A 467 -10.40 -40.47 -6.64
CA ASN A 467 -11.74 -39.92 -6.80
C ASN A 467 -12.15 -39.64 -8.26
N SER A 468 -11.33 -40.03 -9.24
CA SER A 468 -11.53 -39.74 -10.67
C SER A 468 -11.91 -41.01 -11.43
N PHE A 469 -12.98 -40.95 -12.22
CA PHE A 469 -13.51 -42.10 -12.93
C PHE A 469 -13.89 -41.74 -14.37
N VAL A 470 -13.58 -42.63 -15.31
CA VAL A 470 -14.15 -42.65 -16.66
C VAL A 470 -15.44 -43.44 -16.63
N ILE A 471 -16.53 -42.86 -17.11
CA ILE A 471 -17.86 -43.44 -17.21
C ILE A 471 -18.17 -43.72 -18.68
N ASN A 472 -18.41 -44.98 -19.03
CA ASN A 472 -18.80 -45.41 -20.36
C ASN A 472 -20.27 -45.79 -20.35
N ILE A 473 -21.10 -45.09 -21.12
CA ILE A 473 -22.53 -45.39 -21.22
C ILE A 473 -22.73 -46.39 -22.35
N ALA A 474 -23.33 -47.53 -22.06
CA ALA A 474 -23.59 -48.56 -23.07
C ALA A 474 -24.65 -48.09 -24.07
N ASN A 475 -24.80 -48.81 -25.16
CA ASN A 475 -25.86 -48.52 -26.13
C ASN A 475 -27.23 -48.77 -25.47
N TYR A 476 -28.09 -47.75 -25.43
CA TYR A 476 -29.46 -47.83 -24.92
C TYR A 476 -30.42 -47.16 -25.90
N SER A 477 -31.69 -47.57 -25.90
CA SER A 477 -32.74 -46.86 -26.66
C SER A 477 -33.23 -45.66 -25.85
N PRO A 478 -33.11 -44.42 -26.36
CA PRO A 478 -33.59 -43.23 -25.67
C PRO A 478 -35.03 -43.39 -25.20
N SER A 479 -35.25 -43.25 -23.90
CA SER A 479 -36.58 -43.29 -23.30
C SER A 479 -36.95 -41.92 -22.77
N GLN A 480 -38.25 -41.68 -22.53
CA GLN A 480 -38.71 -40.50 -21.79
C GLN A 480 -38.40 -40.58 -20.27
N TYR A 481 -37.62 -41.57 -19.84
CA TYR A 481 -37.30 -41.88 -18.45
C TYR A 481 -35.77 -41.89 -18.24
N VAL A 482 -35.32 -42.26 -17.04
CA VAL A 482 -33.88 -42.36 -16.69
C VAL A 482 -33.20 -43.36 -17.62
N ASP A 483 -32.27 -42.88 -18.44
CA ASP A 483 -31.62 -43.67 -19.48
C ASP A 483 -30.33 -44.36 -19.01
N ALA A 484 -29.63 -43.71 -18.08
CA ALA A 484 -28.52 -44.27 -17.33
C ALA A 484 -28.49 -43.65 -15.93
N ALA A 485 -27.74 -44.24 -15.01
CA ALA A 485 -27.54 -43.65 -13.69
C ALA A 485 -26.12 -43.89 -13.21
N VAL A 486 -25.53 -42.90 -12.54
CA VAL A 486 -24.26 -43.08 -11.83
C VAL A 486 -24.53 -43.01 -10.34
N SER A 487 -24.24 -44.09 -9.65
CA SER A 487 -24.28 -44.18 -8.20
C SER A 487 -22.86 -44.14 -7.66
N VAL A 488 -22.61 -43.27 -6.68
CA VAL A 488 -21.30 -43.14 -6.03
C VAL A 488 -21.42 -43.32 -4.52
N ARG A 489 -20.40 -43.90 -3.89
CA ARG A 489 -20.27 -43.90 -2.42
C ARG A 489 -18.83 -43.72 -2.01
N VAL A 490 -18.63 -43.19 -0.80
CA VAL A 490 -17.30 -42.85 -0.28
C VAL A 490 -17.10 -43.51 1.08
N ASN A 491 -15.91 -44.07 1.30
CA ASN A 491 -15.48 -44.59 2.59
C ASN A 491 -14.35 -43.71 3.15
N ASN A 492 -14.62 -43.09 4.30
CA ASN A 492 -13.68 -42.19 4.98
C ASN A 492 -12.85 -42.88 6.08
N GLY A 493 -12.87 -44.22 6.13
CA GLY A 493 -12.31 -45.03 7.21
C GLY A 493 -13.33 -45.38 8.32
N CYS A 494 -14.46 -44.65 8.41
CA CYS A 494 -15.53 -44.98 9.35
C CYS A 494 -16.60 -45.92 8.77
N GLY A 495 -16.47 -46.29 7.49
CA GLY A 495 -17.44 -47.09 6.75
C GLY A 495 -17.89 -46.38 5.47
N TRP A 496 -18.63 -47.11 4.66
CA TRP A 496 -19.20 -46.61 3.42
C TRP A 496 -20.40 -45.69 3.70
N SER A 497 -20.48 -44.59 2.96
CA SER A 497 -21.72 -43.82 2.82
C SER A 497 -22.82 -44.68 2.16
N GLN A 498 -24.07 -44.24 2.26
CA GLN A 498 -25.10 -44.75 1.34
C GLN A 498 -24.79 -44.27 -0.08
N TRP A 499 -25.28 -45.00 -1.08
CA TRP A 499 -25.14 -44.65 -2.48
C TRP A 499 -25.83 -43.31 -2.78
N LYS A 500 -25.12 -42.40 -3.42
CA LYS A 500 -25.66 -41.19 -4.03
C LYS A 500 -25.86 -41.44 -5.52
N THR A 501 -27.10 -41.50 -5.96
CA THR A 501 -27.44 -41.76 -7.38
C THR A 501 -27.76 -40.46 -8.11
N THR A 502 -27.14 -40.29 -9.26
CA THR A 502 -27.45 -39.24 -10.25
C THR A 502 -28.06 -39.91 -11.47
N ASN A 503 -29.32 -39.59 -11.76
CA ASN A 503 -29.99 -40.04 -12.96
C ASN A 503 -29.52 -39.21 -14.16
N LEU A 504 -29.24 -39.90 -15.26
CA LEU A 504 -28.83 -39.32 -16.53
C LEU A 504 -29.94 -39.52 -17.56
N TYR A 505 -30.11 -38.52 -18.40
CA TYR A 505 -31.14 -38.50 -19.44
C TYR A 505 -30.46 -38.37 -20.81
N SER A 506 -31.03 -38.95 -21.84
CA SER A 506 -30.67 -38.55 -23.20
C SER A 506 -31.24 -37.18 -23.49
N ASP A 507 -30.44 -36.28 -24.05
CA ASP A 507 -31.00 -35.07 -24.65
C ASP A 507 -31.44 -35.43 -26.07
N PRO A 508 -32.75 -35.38 -26.38
CA PRO A 508 -33.25 -35.64 -27.74
C PRO A 508 -32.73 -34.62 -28.77
N PHE A 509 -32.20 -33.46 -28.35
CA PHE A 509 -31.67 -32.43 -29.23
C PHE A 509 -30.15 -32.47 -29.39
N SER A 510 -29.39 -32.89 -28.37
CA SER A 510 -27.92 -32.90 -28.43
C SER A 510 -27.26 -34.28 -28.61
N CYS A 511 -28.05 -35.35 -28.65
CA CYS A 511 -27.56 -36.68 -29.07
C CYS A 511 -28.12 -37.03 -30.47
N PRO A 512 -27.40 -36.78 -31.58
CA PRO A 512 -27.89 -37.08 -32.92
C PRO A 512 -27.92 -38.59 -33.16
N PRO A 513 -29.01 -39.15 -33.74
CA PRO A 513 -29.01 -40.52 -34.24
C PRO A 513 -28.18 -40.58 -35.53
N GLY A 514 -26.89 -40.83 -35.37
CA GLY A 514 -25.90 -40.79 -36.44
C GLY A 514 -25.19 -39.45 -36.47
N SER A 515 -23.94 -39.44 -36.03
CA SER A 515 -22.99 -38.35 -36.16
C SER A 515 -22.97 -37.78 -37.58
N GLY A 516 -23.14 -36.46 -37.70
CA GLY A 516 -22.64 -35.68 -38.84
C GLY A 516 -23.67 -35.38 -39.92
N CYS A 517 -24.44 -34.30 -39.73
CA CYS A 517 -24.73 -33.46 -40.88
C CYS A 517 -23.89 -32.19 -40.73
N ASN A 518 -22.65 -32.27 -41.20
CA ASN A 518 -21.79 -31.10 -41.26
C ASN A 518 -21.79 -30.61 -42.73
N PRO A 519 -22.51 -29.53 -43.07
CA PRO A 519 -22.52 -29.03 -44.44
C PRO A 519 -21.11 -28.63 -44.93
N GLU A 520 -20.17 -28.32 -44.02
CA GLU A 520 -18.77 -28.05 -44.35
C GLU A 520 -17.98 -29.32 -44.71
N ASN A 521 -18.46 -30.49 -44.27
CA ASN A 521 -17.89 -31.78 -44.67
C ASN A 521 -18.42 -32.27 -46.03
N GLY A 522 -19.36 -31.56 -46.66
CA GLY A 522 -19.98 -31.95 -47.92
C GLY A 522 -21.16 -32.92 -47.74
N ASP A 523 -21.72 -32.99 -46.54
CA ASP A 523 -22.95 -33.73 -46.27
C ASP A 523 -24.16 -32.89 -46.73
N ILE A 524 -25.12 -33.51 -47.42
CA ILE A 524 -26.35 -32.82 -47.84
C ILE A 524 -27.36 -32.87 -46.68
N CYS A 525 -27.64 -31.71 -46.08
CA CYS A 525 -28.51 -31.58 -44.91
C CYS A 525 -29.86 -30.99 -45.26
N LEU A 526 -30.90 -31.37 -44.50
CA LEU A 526 -32.27 -30.92 -44.73
C LEU A 526 -32.70 -29.94 -43.64
N LEU A 527 -32.90 -28.68 -44.02
CA LEU A 527 -33.36 -27.61 -43.13
C LEU A 527 -34.81 -27.26 -43.43
N LEU A 528 -35.64 -27.20 -42.38
CA LEU A 528 -37.05 -26.80 -42.46
C LEU A 528 -37.27 -25.49 -41.71
N TYR A 529 -37.96 -24.55 -42.34
CA TYR A 529 -38.35 -23.30 -41.69
C TYR A 529 -39.65 -22.72 -42.28
N PRO A 530 -40.60 -22.26 -41.45
CA PRO A 530 -40.65 -22.44 -40.00
C PRO A 530 -40.96 -23.90 -39.63
N ASN A 531 -40.57 -24.31 -38.42
CA ASN A 531 -40.92 -25.61 -37.84
C ASN A 531 -40.99 -25.44 -36.31
N PRO A 532 -42.19 -25.36 -35.70
CA PRO A 532 -43.50 -25.74 -36.25
C PRO A 532 -44.02 -24.83 -37.38
N SER A 533 -44.91 -25.34 -38.23
CA SER A 533 -45.57 -24.55 -39.29
C SER A 533 -47.06 -24.90 -39.42
N SER A 534 -47.88 -23.96 -39.91
CA SER A 534 -49.33 -24.12 -40.07
C SER A 534 -49.80 -24.20 -41.53
N GLU A 535 -49.17 -23.44 -42.43
CA GLU A 535 -49.67 -23.26 -43.81
C GLU A 535 -48.65 -23.69 -44.86
N GLU A 536 -47.38 -23.31 -44.69
CA GLU A 536 -46.30 -23.63 -45.61
C GLU A 536 -44.97 -23.83 -44.89
N VAL A 537 -44.11 -24.70 -45.42
CA VAL A 537 -42.76 -24.91 -44.90
C VAL A 537 -41.74 -24.75 -46.02
N SER A 538 -40.70 -23.97 -45.76
CA SER A 538 -39.55 -23.87 -46.64
C SER A 538 -38.59 -25.01 -46.35
N VAL A 539 -38.34 -25.84 -47.36
CA VAL A 539 -37.39 -26.94 -47.34
C VAL A 539 -36.13 -26.48 -48.06
N SER A 540 -34.98 -26.50 -47.38
CA SER A 540 -33.68 -26.12 -47.95
C SER A 540 -32.67 -27.24 -47.77
N LEU A 541 -31.90 -27.52 -48.82
CA LEU A 541 -30.76 -28.43 -48.78
C LEU A 541 -29.49 -27.63 -48.49
N LEU A 542 -28.85 -27.88 -47.35
CA LEU A 542 -27.55 -27.30 -47.00
C LEU A 542 -26.43 -28.24 -47.44
N GLY A 543 -25.22 -27.71 -47.61
CA GLY A 543 -24.03 -28.49 -47.97
C GLY A 543 -23.98 -28.98 -49.43
N VAL A 544 -24.99 -28.65 -50.26
CA VAL A 544 -25.03 -29.03 -51.68
C VAL A 544 -23.79 -28.54 -52.42
N GLU A 545 -23.40 -27.28 -52.26
CA GLU A 545 -22.26 -26.70 -52.99
C GLU A 545 -20.94 -27.34 -52.59
N GLU A 546 -20.76 -27.63 -51.30
CA GLU A 546 -19.56 -28.29 -50.79
C GLU A 546 -19.53 -29.77 -51.21
N HIS A 547 -20.69 -30.44 -51.29
CA HIS A 547 -20.81 -31.79 -51.83
C HIS A 547 -20.43 -31.85 -53.32
N GLU A 548 -20.97 -30.94 -54.13
CA GLU A 548 -20.68 -30.86 -55.57
C GLU A 548 -19.19 -30.57 -55.81
N LYS A 549 -18.62 -29.67 -55.00
CA LYS A 549 -17.19 -29.34 -55.04
C LYS A 549 -16.30 -30.53 -54.65
N LYS A 550 -16.65 -31.30 -53.61
CA LYS A 550 -15.85 -32.44 -53.14
C LYS A 550 -15.95 -33.66 -54.04
N THR A 551 -17.12 -33.93 -54.59
CA THR A 551 -17.38 -35.15 -55.37
C THR A 551 -17.29 -34.94 -56.89
N GLY A 552 -17.33 -33.68 -57.35
CA GLY A 552 -17.39 -33.32 -58.76
C GLY A 552 -18.72 -33.69 -59.45
N LYS A 553 -19.73 -34.11 -58.68
CA LYS A 553 -21.04 -34.55 -59.19
C LYS A 553 -22.09 -33.54 -58.80
N SER A 554 -22.85 -33.04 -59.80
CA SER A 554 -23.99 -32.18 -59.51
C SER A 554 -25.08 -32.96 -58.76
N VAL A 555 -25.67 -32.34 -57.73
CA VAL A 555 -26.84 -32.86 -57.05
C VAL A 555 -28.06 -32.50 -57.91
N ASN A 556 -28.52 -33.48 -58.70
CA ASN A 556 -29.72 -33.33 -59.54
C ASN A 556 -30.97 -33.11 -58.68
N GLU A 557 -32.12 -32.85 -59.31
CA GLU A 557 -33.40 -32.81 -58.62
C GLU A 557 -33.66 -34.10 -57.82
N GLY A 558 -33.90 -33.97 -56.52
CA GLY A 558 -34.29 -35.06 -55.62
C GLY A 558 -35.75 -34.92 -55.17
N GLN A 559 -36.28 -35.98 -54.57
CA GLN A 559 -37.65 -36.03 -54.08
C GLN A 559 -37.70 -35.79 -52.57
N VAL A 560 -38.59 -34.91 -52.14
CA VAL A 560 -39.00 -34.76 -50.75
C VAL A 560 -40.29 -35.55 -50.56
N LEU A 561 -40.26 -36.53 -49.66
CA LEU A 561 -41.38 -37.39 -49.31
C LEU A 561 -41.78 -37.11 -47.87
N LEU A 562 -43.01 -36.69 -47.66
CA LEU A 562 -43.55 -36.38 -46.33
C LEU A 562 -44.46 -37.51 -45.86
N TYR A 563 -44.08 -38.17 -44.76
CA TYR A 563 -44.82 -39.26 -44.14
C TYR A 563 -45.51 -38.78 -42.86
N ASP A 564 -46.71 -39.29 -42.57
CA ASP A 564 -47.32 -39.10 -41.26
C ASP A 564 -46.67 -40.01 -40.19
N LYS A 565 -47.05 -39.83 -38.93
CA LYS A 565 -46.57 -40.65 -37.79
C LYS A 565 -46.83 -42.16 -37.92
N ASN A 566 -47.75 -42.57 -38.79
CA ASN A 566 -48.07 -43.97 -39.04
C ASN A 566 -47.28 -44.52 -40.25
N GLY A 567 -46.40 -43.72 -40.86
CA GLY A 567 -45.59 -44.09 -42.02
C GLY A 567 -46.32 -43.99 -43.36
N ASN A 568 -47.54 -43.42 -43.41
CA ASN A 568 -48.24 -43.24 -44.67
C ASN A 568 -47.69 -42.02 -45.42
N LEU A 569 -47.39 -42.18 -46.70
CA LEU A 569 -46.95 -41.09 -47.56
C LEU A 569 -48.10 -40.09 -47.77
N ARG A 570 -47.86 -38.83 -47.43
CA ARG A 570 -48.86 -37.76 -47.50
C ARG A 570 -48.59 -36.76 -48.61
N LYS A 571 -47.32 -36.46 -48.89
CA LYS A 571 -46.95 -35.50 -49.94
C LYS A 571 -45.61 -35.86 -50.57
N VAL A 572 -45.47 -35.56 -51.87
CA VAL A 572 -44.22 -35.71 -52.61
C VAL A 572 -43.97 -34.42 -53.39
N GLU A 573 -42.76 -33.88 -53.29
CA GLU A 573 -42.32 -32.69 -54.03
C GLU A 573 -40.93 -32.94 -54.62
N THR A 574 -40.59 -32.24 -55.69
CA THR A 574 -39.23 -32.27 -56.27
C THR A 574 -38.48 -31.00 -55.87
N ILE A 575 -37.23 -31.15 -55.43
CA ILE A 575 -36.36 -30.06 -54.97
C ILE A 575 -34.93 -30.23 -55.51
N SER A 576 -34.33 -29.13 -55.97
CA SER A 576 -32.91 -29.08 -56.34
C SER A 576 -32.05 -28.45 -55.25
N LYS A 577 -32.46 -27.31 -54.69
CA LYS A 577 -31.79 -26.63 -53.56
C LYS A 577 -32.76 -26.17 -52.48
N LYS A 578 -33.82 -25.45 -52.87
CA LYS A 578 -34.82 -24.89 -51.95
C LYS A 578 -36.21 -24.98 -52.58
N LYS A 579 -37.22 -25.34 -51.80
CA LYS A 579 -38.63 -25.38 -52.22
C LYS A 579 -39.55 -25.05 -51.06
N THR A 580 -40.56 -24.21 -51.30
CA THR A 580 -41.67 -24.04 -50.37
C THR A 580 -42.74 -25.09 -50.64
N MET A 581 -43.15 -25.81 -49.61
CA MET A 581 -44.23 -26.79 -49.65
C MET A 581 -45.42 -26.26 -48.86
N TYR A 582 -46.58 -26.14 -49.51
CA TYR A 582 -47.84 -25.84 -48.82
C TYR A 582 -48.33 -27.09 -48.08
N ILE A 583 -48.68 -26.97 -46.81
CA ILE A 583 -49.06 -28.08 -45.92
C ILE A 583 -50.42 -27.85 -45.24
N GLN A 584 -51.12 -26.78 -45.61
CA GLN A 584 -52.44 -26.40 -45.08
C GLN A 584 -53.52 -27.49 -45.23
N ASP A 585 -53.38 -28.41 -46.19
CA ASP A 585 -54.29 -29.53 -46.43
C ASP A 585 -54.03 -30.73 -45.48
N LEU A 586 -52.90 -30.75 -44.77
CA LEU A 586 -52.53 -31.82 -43.85
C LEU A 586 -53.05 -31.54 -42.42
N PRO A 587 -53.52 -32.55 -41.66
CA PRO A 587 -53.88 -32.37 -40.26
C PRO A 587 -52.72 -31.90 -39.38
N ALA A 588 -53.02 -31.28 -38.23
CA ALA A 588 -52.00 -31.01 -37.22
C ALA A 588 -51.38 -32.31 -36.71
N GLY A 589 -50.07 -32.34 -36.51
CA GLY A 589 -49.35 -33.55 -36.10
C GLY A 589 -47.86 -33.52 -36.40
N ILE A 590 -47.20 -34.63 -36.12
CA ILE A 590 -45.78 -34.84 -36.42
C ILE A 590 -45.66 -35.64 -37.71
N TYR A 591 -44.81 -35.14 -38.60
CA TYR A 591 -44.51 -35.72 -39.90
C TYR A 591 -43.01 -35.93 -40.03
N ILE A 592 -42.63 -36.96 -40.78
CA ILE A 592 -41.23 -37.25 -41.11
C ILE A 592 -41.02 -36.92 -42.57
N LEU A 593 -40.08 -36.02 -42.83
CA LEU A 593 -39.75 -35.54 -44.15
C LEU A 593 -38.45 -36.20 -44.59
N HIS A 594 -38.52 -37.00 -45.66
CA HIS A 594 -37.37 -37.66 -46.27
C HIS A 594 -36.97 -36.91 -47.54
N TYR A 595 -35.70 -36.58 -47.69
CA TYR A 595 -35.14 -36.21 -48.98
C TYR A 595 -34.42 -37.42 -49.58
N ARG A 596 -34.73 -37.75 -50.83
CA ARG A 596 -34.14 -38.85 -51.58
C ARG A 596 -33.58 -38.36 -52.92
N ASN A 597 -32.32 -38.65 -53.17
CA ASN A 597 -31.68 -38.41 -54.46
C ASN A 597 -30.74 -39.60 -54.80
N GLY A 598 -31.21 -40.48 -55.67
CA GLY A 598 -30.57 -41.78 -55.91
C GLY A 598 -30.49 -42.61 -54.61
N ASN A 599 -29.26 -42.86 -54.15
CA ASN A 599 -28.97 -43.60 -52.92
C ASN A 599 -28.87 -42.70 -51.67
N TYR A 600 -28.84 -41.37 -51.83
CA TYR A 600 -28.79 -40.46 -50.70
C TYR A 600 -30.17 -40.33 -50.08
N ILE A 601 -30.25 -40.58 -48.77
CA ILE A 601 -31.45 -40.40 -47.96
C ILE A 601 -31.08 -39.62 -46.71
N THR A 602 -31.73 -38.49 -46.49
CA THR A 602 -31.68 -37.76 -45.21
C THR A 602 -33.09 -37.48 -44.73
N LYS A 603 -33.28 -37.41 -43.40
CA LYS A 603 -34.59 -37.29 -42.77
C LYS A 603 -34.59 -36.21 -41.71
N THR A 604 -35.72 -35.52 -41.59
CA THR A 604 -35.96 -34.55 -40.52
C THR A 604 -37.43 -34.59 -40.10
N GLN A 605 -37.74 -34.01 -38.96
CA GLN A 605 -39.10 -33.99 -38.41
C GLN A 605 -39.75 -32.63 -38.67
N LEU A 606 -41.00 -32.63 -39.12
CA LEU A 606 -41.86 -31.45 -39.25
C LEU A 606 -43.02 -31.55 -38.27
N LYS A 607 -43.25 -30.50 -37.48
CA LYS A 607 -44.46 -30.36 -36.66
C LYS A 607 -45.43 -29.40 -37.37
N ILE A 608 -46.64 -29.88 -37.63
CA ILE A 608 -47.73 -29.06 -38.16
C ILE A 608 -48.65 -28.64 -37.01
N GLU A 609 -48.84 -27.34 -36.83
CA GLU A 609 -49.74 -26.75 -35.82
C GLU A 609 -50.88 -26.03 -36.55
N LYS A 610 -52.13 -26.33 -36.22
CA LYS A 610 -53.33 -25.69 -36.79
C LYS A 610 -54.12 -24.98 -35.72
#